data_AF-A0A4Z2B3A3-F1
#
_entry.id   AF-A0A4Z2B3A3-F1
#
_cell.length_a   1.000
_cell.length_b   1.000
_cell.length_c   1.000
_cell.angle_alpha   90.00
_cell.angle_beta   90.00
_cell.angle_gamma   90.00
#
_symmetry.space_group_name_H-M   'P 1'
#
loop_
_entity.id
_entity.type
_entity.pdbx_description
1 polymer ?
#
loop_
_entity_poly.entity_id
_entity_poly.type
_entity_poly.pdbx_seq_one_letter_code
_entity_poly.pdbx_strand_id
1 'polypeptide(L)'
;MSTSLIRRGLELFNDDFKDEVKAHKKQQQTPSSAKVMELVSTNRQGVSKQVKRLQGRLGSGKSKATVKDKRIKSAVEEFRKKQKKSNMSANLQYFMETCCKATDSDTLKIQRYNSGRQSRNKRDRPKKAAKKQESVFTEEEFQQFQKEYFGRTDEENN
;
A
#
# COMPACT_ATOMS: atom_id res chain seq x y z
N MET A 1 10.32 41.39 30.81
CA MET A 1 10.89 40.33 31.67
C MET A 1 12.36 40.64 31.89
N SER A 2 12.81 40.77 33.14
CA SER A 2 14.18 41.18 33.45
C SER A 2 15.19 40.06 33.19
N THR A 3 16.32 40.38 32.56
CA THR A 3 17.42 39.45 32.28
C THR A 3 18.04 38.87 33.56
N SER A 4 17.94 39.60 34.68
CA SER A 4 18.36 39.15 36.01
C SER A 4 17.55 37.95 36.51
N LEU A 5 16.26 37.87 36.20
CA LEU A 5 15.38 36.75 36.57
C LEU A 5 15.72 35.49 35.78
N ILE A 6 16.00 35.64 34.48
CA ILE A 6 16.42 34.53 33.61
C ILE A 6 17.79 34.00 34.05
N ARG A 7 18.74 34.90 34.38
CA ARG A 7 20.08 34.51 34.84
C ARG A 7 20.03 33.75 36.17
N ARG A 8 19.24 34.24 37.14
CA ARG A 8 19.05 33.57 38.44
C ARG A 8 18.31 32.23 38.27
N GLY A 9 17.33 32.15 37.37
CA GLY A 9 16.62 30.91 37.07
C GLY A 9 17.53 29.84 36.46
N LEU A 10 18.44 30.22 35.56
CA LEU A 10 19.44 29.32 34.98
C LEU A 10 20.52 28.92 35.97
N GLU A 11 20.90 29.80 36.90
CA GLU A 11 21.87 29.50 37.95
C GLU A 11 21.34 28.43 38.92
N LEU A 12 20.10 28.59 39.39
CA LEU A 12 19.42 27.57 40.22
C LEU A 12 19.26 26.24 39.48
N PHE A 13 18.97 26.28 38.18
CA PHE A 13 18.86 25.07 37.36
C PHE A 13 20.21 24.32 37.21
N ASN A 14 21.35 25.01 37.28
CA ASN A 14 22.66 24.37 37.11
C ASN A 14 23.13 23.62 38.36
N ASP A 15 22.68 24.01 39.55
CA ASP A 15 23.09 23.36 40.79
C ASP A 15 22.44 21.97 40.95
N ASP A 16 21.23 21.77 40.39
CA ASP A 16 20.54 20.48 40.36
C ASP A 16 21.23 19.42 39.46
N PHE A 17 22.09 19.84 38.51
CA PHE A 17 22.81 18.93 37.61
C PHE A 17 24.27 18.66 38.00
N LYS A 18 24.80 19.30 39.05
CA LYS A 18 26.23 19.19 39.41
C LYS A 18 26.59 17.99 40.30
N ASP A 19 25.62 17.33 40.92
CA ASP A 19 25.89 16.16 41.77
C ASP A 19 26.01 14.81 41.02
N GLU A 20 25.83 14.80 39.70
CA GLU A 20 25.93 13.56 38.89
C GLU A 20 27.21 13.45 38.04
N VAL A 21 28.16 14.39 38.15
CA VAL A 21 29.38 14.38 37.31
C VAL A 21 30.65 14.31 38.15
N LYS A 22 30.98 13.06 38.56
CA LYS A 22 32.34 12.46 38.73
C LYS A 22 32.41 11.48 39.92
N ALA A 23 31.51 10.51 39.99
CA ALA A 23 31.84 9.22 40.59
C ALA A 23 32.26 8.25 39.48
N HIS A 24 33.56 8.14 39.22
CA HIS A 24 34.10 7.03 38.44
C HIS A 24 33.75 5.72 39.19
N LYS A 25 32.61 5.12 38.86
CA LYS A 25 32.30 3.74 39.26
C LYS A 25 33.36 2.85 38.63
N LYS A 26 34.33 2.42 39.44
CA LYS A 26 35.18 1.27 39.12
C LYS A 26 34.24 0.12 38.78
N GLN A 27 34.12 -0.20 37.50
CA GLN A 27 33.57 -1.50 37.10
C GLN A 27 34.50 -2.52 37.76
N GLN A 28 33.99 -3.26 38.74
CA GLN A 28 34.70 -4.40 39.28
C GLN A 28 34.82 -5.40 38.13
N GLN A 29 35.96 -5.38 37.43
CA GLN A 29 36.30 -6.42 36.48
C GLN A 29 36.30 -7.74 37.26
N THR A 30 35.46 -8.67 36.84
CA THR A 30 35.50 -10.03 37.35
C THR A 30 36.90 -10.59 37.07
N PRO A 31 37.52 -11.29 38.03
CA PRO A 31 38.86 -11.82 37.85
C PRO A 31 38.92 -12.72 36.62
N SER A 32 39.95 -12.49 35.78
CA SER A 32 40.27 -13.34 34.64
C SER A 32 40.31 -14.81 35.05
N SER A 33 39.90 -15.71 34.15
CA SER A 33 39.84 -17.15 34.42
C SER A 33 41.16 -17.73 34.95
N ALA A 34 42.29 -17.16 34.54
CA ALA A 34 43.61 -17.56 35.03
C ALA A 34 43.80 -17.23 36.52
N LYS A 35 43.38 -16.03 36.95
CA LYS A 35 43.47 -15.57 38.35
C LYS A 35 42.52 -16.33 39.28
N VAL A 36 41.41 -16.84 38.75
CA VAL A 36 40.47 -17.70 39.51
C VAL A 36 41.01 -19.11 39.68
N MET A 37 41.81 -19.62 38.73
CA MET A 37 42.41 -20.95 38.84
C MET A 37 43.55 -21.00 39.87
N GLU A 38 44.31 -19.92 40.08
CA GLU A 38 45.30 -19.83 41.18
C GLU A 38 44.66 -19.96 42.57
N LEU A 39 43.39 -19.52 42.72
CA LEU A 39 42.67 -19.54 43.98
C LEU A 39 42.05 -20.91 44.32
N VAL A 40 42.13 -21.88 43.40
CA VAL A 40 41.39 -23.15 43.49
C VAL A 40 42.36 -24.34 43.50
N SER A 41 42.18 -25.26 44.46
CA SER A 41 43.03 -26.44 44.65
C SER A 41 43.06 -27.36 43.41
N THR A 42 44.19 -28.01 43.11
CA THR A 42 44.44 -28.84 41.91
C THR A 42 43.69 -30.18 41.83
N ASN A 43 42.70 -30.42 42.69
CA ASN A 43 41.98 -31.69 42.74
C ASN A 43 40.99 -31.81 41.56
N ARG A 44 41.19 -32.76 40.64
CA ARG A 44 40.50 -32.80 39.33
C ARG A 44 38.96 -32.83 39.39
N GLN A 45 38.37 -33.24 40.51
CA GLN A 45 36.91 -33.30 40.67
C GLN A 45 36.41 -32.08 41.47
N GLY A 46 35.58 -31.23 40.83
CA GLY A 46 34.88 -30.14 41.52
C GLY A 46 35.45 -28.73 41.29
N VAL A 47 36.68 -28.61 40.79
CA VAL A 47 37.34 -27.33 40.44
C VAL A 47 36.51 -26.52 39.46
N SER A 48 35.93 -27.17 38.46
CA SER A 48 35.07 -26.49 37.48
C SER A 48 33.81 -25.88 38.10
N LYS A 49 33.26 -26.48 39.18
CA LYS A 49 32.13 -25.92 39.93
C LYS A 49 32.56 -24.74 40.81
N GLN A 50 33.74 -24.82 41.44
CA GLN A 50 34.29 -23.72 42.24
C GLN A 50 34.65 -22.51 41.38
N VAL A 51 35.32 -22.72 40.25
CA VAL A 51 35.64 -21.68 39.26
C VAL A 51 34.36 -21.01 38.74
N LYS A 52 33.31 -21.79 38.42
CA LYS A 52 32.00 -21.24 38.00
C LYS A 52 31.29 -20.42 39.09
N ARG A 53 31.50 -20.74 40.38
CA ARG A 53 30.96 -19.94 41.50
C ARG A 53 31.74 -18.63 41.66
N LEU A 54 33.07 -18.68 41.53
CA LEU A 54 33.94 -17.51 41.67
C LEU A 54 33.86 -16.53 40.49
N GLN A 55 33.68 -17.03 39.26
CA GLN A 55 33.53 -16.18 38.07
C GLN A 55 32.16 -15.47 38.00
N GLY A 56 31.18 -15.91 38.79
CA GLY A 56 29.79 -15.44 38.68
C GLY A 56 29.14 -15.85 37.36
N ARG A 57 27.81 -16.03 37.33
CA ARG A 57 27.11 -16.39 36.09
C ARG A 57 27.10 -15.21 35.11
N LEU A 58 28.12 -15.07 34.28
CA LEU A 58 28.26 -14.04 33.25
C LEU A 58 27.47 -14.33 31.95
N GLY A 59 26.65 -15.39 31.91
CA GLY A 59 25.87 -15.77 30.73
C GLY A 59 24.49 -15.11 30.64
N SER A 60 23.89 -15.17 29.45
CA SER A 60 22.51 -14.79 29.06
C SER A 60 21.39 -15.25 30.04
N GLY A 61 21.68 -16.20 30.93
CA GLY A 61 20.76 -16.73 31.94
C GLY A 61 20.71 -15.99 33.27
N LYS A 62 21.12 -14.72 33.38
CA LYS A 62 20.75 -13.90 34.55
C LYS A 62 19.25 -13.59 34.45
N SER A 63 18.47 -13.95 35.48
CA SER A 63 17.05 -13.58 35.53
C SER A 63 16.93 -12.06 35.51
N LYS A 64 16.28 -11.50 34.49
CA LYS A 64 15.96 -10.06 34.40
C LYS A 64 14.76 -9.70 35.30
N ALA A 65 14.67 -10.33 36.47
CA ALA A 65 13.53 -10.23 37.36
C ALA A 65 13.50 -8.90 38.12
N THR A 66 14.66 -8.30 38.41
CA THR A 66 14.78 -7.00 39.06
C THR A 66 14.65 -5.83 38.07
N VAL A 67 13.81 -4.84 38.43
CA VAL A 67 13.55 -3.62 37.63
C VAL A 67 14.84 -2.85 37.28
N LYS A 68 15.86 -2.89 38.14
CA LYS A 68 17.15 -2.22 37.96
C LYS A 68 17.98 -2.74 36.78
N ASP A 69 17.77 -4.00 36.36
CA ASP A 69 18.54 -4.63 35.28
C ASP A 69 17.85 -4.52 33.91
N LYS A 70 16.66 -3.88 33.87
CA LYS A 70 15.91 -3.65 32.63
C LYS A 70 16.37 -2.33 32.02
N ARG A 71 17.15 -2.40 30.94
CA ARG A 71 17.37 -1.23 30.05
C ARG A 71 16.01 -0.77 29.54
N ILE A 72 15.68 0.51 29.76
CA ILE A 72 14.48 1.14 29.22
C ILE A 72 14.61 1.11 27.71
N LYS A 73 13.70 0.39 27.04
CA LYS A 73 13.61 0.39 25.58
C LYS A 73 12.69 1.53 25.17
N SER A 74 13.01 2.19 24.06
CA SER A 74 12.11 3.19 23.50
C SER A 74 10.79 2.54 23.07
N ALA A 75 9.67 3.13 23.46
CA ALA A 75 8.34 2.67 23.07
C ALA A 75 8.19 2.58 21.54
N VAL A 76 8.83 3.49 20.80
CA VAL A 76 8.85 3.50 19.33
C VAL A 76 9.59 2.28 18.77
N GLU A 77 10.68 1.88 19.42
CA GLU A 77 11.48 0.73 18.98
C GLU A 77 10.74 -0.58 19.26
N GLU A 78 10.05 -0.69 20.40
CA GLU A 78 9.18 -1.84 20.68
C GLU A 78 7.98 -1.92 19.73
N PHE A 79 7.39 -0.77 19.40
CA PHE A 79 6.31 -0.70 18.42
C PHE A 79 6.77 -1.21 17.05
N ARG A 80 7.91 -0.71 16.55
CA ARG A 80 8.49 -1.15 15.26
C ARG A 80 8.81 -2.64 15.23
N LYS A 81 9.24 -3.24 16.35
CA LYS A 81 9.50 -4.69 16.47
C LYS A 81 8.23 -5.53 16.45
N LYS A 82 7.13 -5.00 16.98
CA LYS A 82 5.80 -5.64 16.97
C LYS A 82 5.07 -5.46 15.64
N GLN A 83 5.47 -4.46 14.84
CA GLN A 83 4.89 -4.28 13.51
C GLN A 83 5.20 -5.49 12.62
N LYS A 84 4.15 -5.96 11.94
CA LYS A 84 4.31 -6.97 10.89
C LYS A 84 5.14 -6.36 9.74
N LYS A 85 5.89 -7.20 9.03
CA LYS A 85 6.62 -6.74 7.83
C LYS A 85 5.63 -6.13 6.84
N SER A 86 5.97 -4.96 6.30
CA SER A 86 5.16 -4.32 5.27
C SER A 86 5.27 -5.14 3.98
N ASN A 87 4.13 -5.49 3.40
CA ASN A 87 4.05 -6.16 2.10
C ASN A 87 3.86 -5.17 0.95
N MET A 88 4.04 -3.86 1.20
CA MET A 88 3.81 -2.82 0.18
C MET A 88 4.66 -3.05 -1.07
N SER A 89 5.96 -3.32 -0.91
CA SER A 89 6.85 -3.56 -2.05
C SER A 89 6.48 -4.83 -2.83
N ALA A 90 6.13 -5.91 -2.13
CA ALA A 90 5.68 -7.15 -2.74
C ALA A 90 4.36 -6.97 -3.52
N ASN A 91 3.43 -6.19 -2.97
CA ASN A 91 2.16 -5.87 -3.64
C ASN A 91 2.37 -4.99 -4.86
N LEU A 92 3.22 -3.96 -4.76
CA LEU A 92 3.56 -3.09 -5.89
C LEU A 92 4.24 -3.89 -7.00
N GLN A 93 5.20 -4.74 -6.64
CA GLN A 93 5.86 -5.64 -7.56
C GLN A 93 4.83 -6.55 -8.26
N TYR A 94 3.92 -7.17 -7.51
CA TYR A 94 2.83 -7.97 -8.08
C TYR A 94 1.99 -7.18 -9.09
N PHE A 95 1.52 -5.97 -8.74
CA PHE A 95 0.70 -5.16 -9.65
C PHE A 95 1.45 -4.67 -10.89
N MET A 96 2.75 -4.39 -10.76
CA MET A 96 3.57 -3.90 -11.88
C MET A 96 4.07 -5.03 -12.78
N GLU A 97 4.37 -6.21 -12.22
CA GLU A 97 4.81 -7.39 -12.97
C GLU A 97 3.68 -8.03 -13.75
N THR A 98 2.44 -7.99 -13.25
CA THR A 98 1.28 -8.51 -13.97
C THR A 98 0.77 -7.53 -15.03
N CYS A 99 1.66 -7.13 -15.94
CA CYS A 99 1.27 -6.67 -17.27
C CYS A 99 1.16 -7.89 -18.19
N CYS A 100 0.41 -8.93 -17.79
CA CYS A 100 0.13 -10.07 -18.66
C CYS A 100 -0.82 -9.62 -19.76
N LYS A 101 -0.28 -8.99 -20.79
CA LYS A 101 -1.01 -8.71 -22.02
C LYS A 101 -1.33 -10.07 -22.64
N ALA A 102 -2.61 -10.34 -22.88
CA ALA A 102 -3.00 -11.51 -23.64
C ALA A 102 -2.32 -11.47 -25.01
N THR A 103 -1.94 -12.64 -25.53
CA THR A 103 -1.32 -12.78 -26.85
C THR A 103 -2.17 -12.06 -27.89
N ASP A 104 -1.54 -11.40 -28.86
CA ASP A 104 -2.25 -10.63 -29.89
C ASP A 104 -3.27 -11.49 -30.66
N SER A 105 -3.03 -12.80 -30.79
CA SER A 105 -4.00 -13.74 -31.36
C SER A 105 -5.31 -13.79 -30.59
N ASP A 106 -5.24 -13.81 -29.26
CA ASP A 106 -6.39 -13.95 -28.37
C ASP A 106 -7.16 -12.64 -28.30
N THR A 107 -6.46 -11.51 -28.25
CA THR A 107 -7.08 -10.18 -28.28
C THR A 107 -7.81 -9.95 -29.60
N LEU A 108 -7.21 -10.31 -30.74
CA LEU A 108 -7.84 -10.25 -32.07
C LEU A 108 -9.05 -11.19 -32.16
N LYS A 109 -8.98 -12.39 -31.58
CA LYS A 109 -10.10 -13.34 -31.55
C LYS A 109 -11.30 -12.75 -30.77
N ILE A 110 -11.04 -12.16 -29.60
CA ILE A 110 -12.05 -11.49 -28.79
C ILE A 110 -12.64 -10.30 -29.54
N GLN A 111 -11.80 -9.46 -30.16
CA GLN A 111 -12.27 -8.30 -30.92
C GLN A 111 -13.18 -8.69 -32.08
N ARG A 112 -12.80 -9.73 -32.86
CA ARG A 112 -13.63 -10.25 -33.96
C ARG A 112 -14.97 -10.80 -33.46
N TYR A 113 -14.97 -11.59 -32.38
CA TYR A 113 -16.22 -12.12 -31.81
C TYR A 113 -17.18 -11.03 -31.33
N ASN A 114 -16.64 -9.94 -30.79
CA ASN A 114 -17.42 -8.81 -30.30
C ASN A 114 -17.79 -7.78 -31.39
N SER A 115 -17.07 -7.78 -32.52
CA SER A 115 -17.38 -6.92 -33.67
C SER A 115 -18.78 -7.21 -34.21
N GLY A 116 -19.56 -6.16 -34.48
CA GLY A 116 -20.94 -6.27 -34.99
C GLY A 116 -22.03 -6.52 -33.93
N ARG A 117 -21.68 -6.88 -32.68
CA ARG A 117 -22.66 -6.99 -31.58
C ARG A 117 -23.17 -5.63 -31.12
N GLN A 118 -22.28 -4.65 -31.03
CA GLN A 118 -22.62 -3.27 -30.70
C GLN A 118 -23.19 -2.56 -31.92
N SER A 119 -24.24 -1.73 -31.73
CA SER A 119 -24.84 -0.92 -32.80
C SER A 119 -23.81 -0.05 -33.51
N ARG A 120 -22.86 0.51 -32.75
CA ARG A 120 -21.74 1.34 -33.25
C ARG A 120 -20.82 0.62 -34.24
N ASN A 121 -20.76 -0.72 -34.18
CA ASN A 121 -19.92 -1.54 -35.07
C ASN A 121 -20.69 -1.97 -36.33
N LYS A 122 -21.99 -1.68 -36.42
CA LYS A 122 -22.76 -1.98 -37.62
C LYS A 122 -22.50 -0.88 -38.64
N ARG A 123 -22.21 -1.27 -39.87
CA ARG A 123 -22.14 -0.32 -40.99
C ARG A 123 -23.53 0.30 -41.17
N ASP A 124 -23.57 1.60 -41.43
CA ASP A 124 -24.82 2.26 -41.76
C ASP A 124 -25.44 1.56 -42.98
N ARG A 125 -26.71 1.18 -42.84
CA ARG A 125 -27.43 0.58 -43.96
C ARG A 125 -27.53 1.64 -45.07
N PRO A 126 -27.31 1.24 -46.34
CA PRO A 126 -27.53 2.16 -47.45
C PRO A 126 -28.96 2.70 -47.35
N LYS A 127 -29.11 4.03 -47.42
CA LYS A 127 -30.43 4.66 -47.39
C LYS A 127 -31.25 4.08 -48.55
N LYS A 128 -32.41 3.50 -48.24
CA LYS A 128 -33.33 3.03 -49.28
C LYS A 128 -33.71 4.25 -50.11
N ALA A 129 -33.60 4.14 -51.44
CA ALA A 129 -34.07 5.17 -52.35
C ALA A 129 -35.52 5.51 -52.00
N ALA A 130 -35.86 6.80 -51.99
CA ALA A 130 -37.22 7.24 -51.75
C ALA A 130 -38.12 6.58 -52.80
N LYS A 131 -39.11 5.80 -52.34
CA LYS A 131 -40.13 5.27 -53.22
C LYS A 131 -40.89 6.46 -53.79
N LYS A 132 -41.04 6.51 -55.12
CA LYS A 132 -41.93 7.47 -55.76
C LYS A 132 -43.33 7.24 -55.19
N GLN A 133 -44.04 8.32 -54.84
CA GLN A 133 -45.41 8.21 -54.40
C GLN A 133 -46.24 7.76 -55.61
N GLU A 134 -46.68 6.50 -55.59
CA GLU A 134 -47.66 6.01 -56.55
C GLU A 134 -49.01 6.61 -56.13
N SER A 135 -49.54 7.50 -56.98
CA SER A 135 -50.91 8.00 -56.80
C SER A 135 -51.85 6.81 -56.93
N VAL A 136 -52.77 6.67 -55.97
CA VAL A 136 -53.83 5.66 -56.03
C VAL A 136 -54.81 5.97 -57.17
N PHE A 137 -54.95 7.25 -57.51
CA PHE A 137 -55.80 7.73 -58.57
C PHE A 137 -55.02 7.88 -59.86
N THR A 138 -55.56 7.29 -60.91
CA THR A 138 -55.14 7.53 -62.28
C THR A 138 -55.74 8.85 -62.77
N GLU A 139 -55.04 9.50 -63.70
CA GLU A 139 -55.52 10.76 -64.30
C GLU A 139 -56.91 10.58 -64.96
N GLU A 140 -57.16 9.39 -65.51
CA GLU A 140 -58.45 9.03 -66.13
C GLU A 140 -59.60 9.00 -65.12
N GLU A 141 -59.37 8.47 -63.91
CA GLU A 141 -60.36 8.48 -62.82
C GLU A 141 -60.66 9.90 -62.34
N PHE A 142 -59.65 10.78 -62.35
CA PHE A 142 -59.84 12.18 -61.98
C PHE A 142 -60.74 12.91 -62.98
N GLN A 143 -60.54 12.69 -64.28
CA GLN A 143 -61.38 13.26 -65.33
C GLN A 143 -62.84 12.76 -65.24
N GLN A 144 -63.05 11.49 -64.92
CA GLN A 144 -64.39 10.94 -64.70
C GLN A 144 -65.06 11.60 -63.49
N PHE A 145 -64.35 11.76 -62.38
CA PHE A 145 -64.86 12.45 -61.20
C PHE A 145 -65.25 13.90 -61.51
N GLN A 146 -64.42 14.64 -62.25
CA GLN A 146 -64.73 16.01 -62.65
C GLN A 146 -66.04 16.08 -63.46
N LYS A 147 -66.20 15.17 -64.42
CA LYS A 147 -67.42 15.10 -65.25
C LYS A 147 -68.64 14.75 -64.43
N GLU A 148 -68.53 13.84 -63.48
CA GLU A 148 -69.64 13.40 -62.63
C GLU A 148 -70.10 14.50 -61.66
N TYR A 149 -69.16 15.23 -61.05
CA TYR A 149 -69.47 16.21 -60.00
C TYR A 149 -69.73 17.61 -60.52
N PHE A 150 -69.02 18.04 -61.57
CA PHE A 150 -69.09 19.42 -62.09
C PHE A 150 -69.75 19.50 -63.48
N GLY A 151 -70.00 18.36 -64.14
CA GLY A 151 -70.65 18.31 -65.44
C GLY A 151 -69.82 18.89 -66.60
N ARG A 152 -68.53 19.17 -66.38
CA ARG A 152 -67.61 19.77 -67.36
C ARG A 152 -66.24 19.10 -67.29
N THR A 153 -65.54 19.08 -68.41
CA THR A 153 -64.13 18.67 -68.50
C THR A 153 -63.27 19.88 -68.83
N ASP A 154 -62.08 20.01 -68.22
CA ASP A 154 -61.20 21.19 -68.39
C ASP A 154 -60.74 21.43 -69.85
N GLU A 155 -60.85 20.41 -70.70
CA GLU A 155 -60.59 20.45 -72.15
C GLU A 155 -61.57 21.35 -72.95
N GLU A 156 -62.75 21.67 -72.41
CA GLU A 156 -63.76 22.49 -73.12
C GLU A 156 -63.55 24.01 -72.94
N ASN A 157 -62.60 24.42 -72.09
CA ASN A 157 -62.34 25.83 -71.76
C ASN A 157 -61.00 26.38 -72.30
N ASN A 158 -60.34 25.67 -73.22
CA ASN A 158 -59.20 26.17 -74.01
C ASN A 158 -59.63 26.47 -75.46
#